data_AF-A0A527GCX3-F1
#
_entry.id   AF-A0A527GCX3-F1
#
_cell.length_a   1.000
_cell.length_b   1.000
_cell.length_c   1.000
_cell.angle_alpha   90.00
_cell.angle_beta   90.00
_cell.angle_gamma   90.00
#
_symmetry.space_group_name_H-M   'P 1'
#
loop_
_entity.id
_entity.type
_entity.pdbx_description
1 polymer ?
#
loop_
_entity_poly.entity_id
_entity_poly.type
_entity_poly.pdbx_seq_one_letter_code
_entity_poly.pdbx_strand_id
1 'polypeptide(L)'
;VKGKEDLADKSIAVNRGTLEDTSLTEAAPASADIKRFDNYNSVIQAFISGQTQLMVVGNDVGAQVLAKQDALKPEQKFQLLTSPSHIGLNKNEDGLKKAVNDAIAKMLADGKLDESSKTWLKTPLNPENLKD
;
A
#
# COMPACT_ATOMS: atom_id res chain seq x y z
N VAL A 1 -9.56 12.11 -6.91
CA VAL A 1 -9.14 11.82 -5.53
C VAL A 1 -7.63 11.97 -5.49
N LYS A 2 -7.17 13.11 -4.98
CA LYS A 2 -5.77 13.50 -4.89
C LYS A 2 -5.27 13.53 -3.44
N GLY A 3 -6.19 13.46 -2.48
CA GLY A 3 -5.91 13.54 -1.06
C GLY A 3 -7.09 13.05 -0.23
N LYS A 4 -6.96 13.19 1.10
CA LYS A 4 -7.92 12.68 2.09
C LYS A 4 -9.26 13.39 1.99
N GLU A 5 -9.25 14.68 1.70
CA GLU A 5 -10.42 15.55 1.58
C GLU A 5 -11.33 15.13 0.42
N ASP A 6 -10.73 14.64 -0.67
CA ASP A 6 -11.45 14.14 -1.85
C ASP A 6 -12.18 12.80 -1.61
N LEU A 7 -12.06 12.21 -0.42
CA LEU A 7 -12.80 11.01 -0.01
C LEU A 7 -14.26 11.32 0.38
N ALA A 8 -14.61 12.60 0.56
CA ALA A 8 -15.99 13.01 0.83
C ALA A 8 -16.96 12.43 -0.21
N ASP A 9 -18.07 11.87 0.28
CA ASP A 9 -19.15 11.29 -0.53
C ASP A 9 -18.71 10.13 -1.45
N LYS A 10 -17.54 9.54 -1.19
CA LYS A 10 -17.03 8.35 -1.89
C LYS A 10 -17.35 7.09 -1.12
N SER A 11 -17.74 6.04 -1.85
CA SER A 11 -17.81 4.69 -1.31
C SER A 11 -16.46 3.99 -1.42
N ILE A 12 -15.97 3.47 -0.30
CA ILE A 12 -14.60 2.98 -0.15
C ILE A 12 -14.61 1.61 0.49
N ALA A 13 -14.08 0.61 -0.20
CA ALA A 13 -13.91 -0.73 0.36
C ALA A 13 -12.60 -0.83 1.15
N VAL A 14 -12.64 -1.43 2.34
CA VAL A 14 -11.44 -1.71 3.15
C VAL A 14 -11.57 -3.03 3.89
N ASN A 15 -10.45 -3.70 4.14
CA ASN A 15 -10.43 -4.93 4.92
C ASN A 15 -10.51 -4.59 6.42
N ARG A 16 -11.48 -5.15 7.13
CA ARG A 16 -11.78 -4.80 8.52
C ARG A 16 -10.61 -5.13 9.43
N GLY A 17 -10.30 -4.20 10.34
CA GLY A 17 -9.33 -4.42 11.42
C GLY A 17 -7.88 -4.41 10.97
N THR A 18 -7.59 -4.05 9.71
CA THR A 18 -6.23 -3.79 9.26
C THR A 18 -5.79 -2.38 9.62
N LEU A 19 -4.49 -2.10 9.44
CA LEU A 19 -3.95 -0.76 9.60
C LEU A 19 -4.62 0.22 8.64
N GLU A 20 -4.90 -0.20 7.40
CA GLU A 20 -5.60 0.60 6.40
C GLU A 20 -7.00 1.02 6.86
N ASP A 21 -7.76 0.14 7.52
CA ASP A 21 -9.09 0.46 8.07
C ASP A 21 -8.99 1.56 9.12
N THR A 22 -8.06 1.40 10.06
CA THR A 22 -7.83 2.38 11.13
C THR A 22 -7.42 3.73 10.54
N SER A 23 -6.40 3.75 9.67
CA SER A 23 -5.91 4.97 9.05
C SER A 23 -6.92 5.63 8.12
N LEU A 24 -7.76 4.85 7.41
CA LEU A 24 -8.85 5.39 6.59
C LEU A 24 -9.90 6.05 7.48
N THR A 25 -10.26 5.43 8.59
CA THR A 25 -11.23 5.96 9.54
C THR A 25 -10.78 7.30 10.13
N GLU A 26 -9.50 7.43 10.46
CA GLU A 26 -8.92 8.68 10.96
C GLU A 26 -8.79 9.78 9.89
N ALA A 27 -8.54 9.39 8.65
CA ALA A 27 -8.27 10.31 7.55
C ALA A 27 -9.51 10.78 6.80
N ALA A 28 -10.55 9.95 6.71
CA ALA A 28 -11.69 10.19 5.85
C ALA A 28 -12.64 11.25 6.44
N PRO A 29 -13.19 12.16 5.61
CA PRO A 29 -14.29 13.02 6.01
C PRO A 29 -15.51 12.21 6.46
N ALA A 30 -16.32 12.77 7.36
CA ALA A 30 -17.50 12.10 7.91
C ALA A 30 -18.53 11.66 6.86
N SER A 31 -18.52 12.27 5.67
CA SER A 31 -19.43 11.91 4.58
C SER A 31 -18.92 10.77 3.68
N ALA A 32 -17.70 10.27 3.91
CA ALA A 32 -17.19 9.10 3.22
C ALA A 32 -17.95 7.83 3.65
N ASP A 33 -18.37 7.01 2.68
CA ASP A 33 -19.04 5.74 2.90
C ASP A 33 -18.01 4.60 2.97
N ILE A 34 -17.50 4.32 4.18
CA ILE A 34 -16.53 3.26 4.42
C ILE A 34 -17.24 1.91 4.56
N LYS A 35 -17.07 1.05 3.56
CA LYS A 35 -17.57 -0.33 3.54
C LYS A 35 -16.48 -1.31 3.96
N ARG A 36 -16.68 -1.95 5.12
CA ARG A 36 -15.72 -2.89 5.71
C ARG A 36 -16.06 -4.33 5.35
N PHE A 37 -15.09 -5.04 4.81
CA PHE A 37 -15.19 -6.45 4.43
C PHE A 37 -14.25 -7.31 5.28
N ASP A 38 -14.55 -8.59 5.43
CA ASP A 38 -13.77 -9.49 6.31
C ASP A 38 -12.54 -10.12 5.62
N ASN A 39 -12.35 -9.90 4.31
CA ASN A 39 -11.19 -10.37 3.56
C ASN A 39 -10.90 -9.52 2.32
N TYR A 40 -9.66 -9.60 1.81
CA TYR A 40 -9.21 -8.84 0.64
C TYR A 40 -9.94 -9.21 -0.66
N ASN A 41 -10.35 -10.46 -0.87
CA ASN A 41 -11.08 -10.83 -2.09
C ASN A 41 -12.41 -10.08 -2.19
N SER A 42 -13.13 -9.96 -1.07
CA SER A 42 -14.37 -9.20 -1.01
C SER A 42 -14.16 -7.70 -1.27
N VAL A 43 -13.07 -7.10 -0.73
CA VAL A 43 -12.68 -5.71 -1.03
C VAL A 43 -12.44 -5.52 -2.53
N ILE A 44 -11.66 -6.41 -3.13
CA ILE A 44 -11.30 -6.37 -4.55
C ILE A 44 -12.54 -6.53 -5.43
N GLN A 45 -13.44 -7.46 -5.11
CA GLN A 45 -14.68 -7.67 -5.86
C GLN A 45 -15.65 -6.50 -5.73
N ALA A 46 -15.76 -5.88 -4.56
CA ALA A 46 -16.58 -4.69 -4.37
C ALA A 46 -16.11 -3.54 -5.27
N PHE A 47 -14.79 -3.38 -5.42
CA PHE A 47 -14.21 -2.38 -6.32
C PHE A 47 -14.40 -2.75 -7.80
N ILE A 48 -14.04 -3.97 -8.22
CA ILE A 48 -14.12 -4.39 -9.62
C ILE A 48 -15.56 -4.38 -10.15
N SER A 49 -16.54 -4.75 -9.32
CA SER A 49 -17.96 -4.73 -9.69
C SER A 49 -18.59 -3.34 -9.68
N GLY A 50 -17.87 -2.31 -9.21
CA GLY A 50 -18.40 -0.96 -9.05
C GLY A 50 -19.30 -0.76 -7.82
N GLN A 51 -19.39 -1.75 -6.91
CA GLN A 51 -20.10 -1.60 -5.63
C GLN A 51 -19.49 -0.51 -4.74
N THR A 52 -18.17 -0.28 -4.87
CA THR A 52 -17.45 0.87 -4.30
C THR A 52 -16.67 1.61 -5.36
N GLN A 53 -16.54 2.93 -5.20
CA GLN A 53 -15.76 3.78 -6.10
C GLN A 53 -14.25 3.62 -5.90
N LEU A 54 -13.84 3.30 -4.66
CA LEU A 54 -12.46 3.17 -4.23
C LEU A 54 -12.28 1.89 -3.43
N MET A 55 -11.02 1.44 -3.33
CA MET A 55 -10.58 0.49 -2.31
C MET A 55 -9.29 1.00 -1.67
N VAL A 56 -9.09 0.65 -0.40
CA VAL A 56 -7.82 0.85 0.30
C VAL A 56 -7.22 -0.51 0.62
N VAL A 57 -6.00 -0.74 0.13
CA VAL A 57 -5.24 -1.99 0.27
C VAL A 57 -3.75 -1.68 0.34
N GLY A 58 -2.96 -2.64 0.82
CA GLY A 58 -1.50 -2.60 0.73
C GLY A 58 -0.98 -2.57 -0.71
N ASN A 59 0.26 -2.10 -0.89
CA ASN A 59 0.88 -1.89 -2.20
C ASN A 59 0.97 -3.18 -3.04
N ASP A 60 1.24 -4.31 -2.39
CA ASP A 60 1.35 -5.63 -3.02
C ASP A 60 0.01 -6.12 -3.58
N VAL A 61 -1.07 -5.97 -2.79
CA VAL A 61 -2.43 -6.30 -3.22
C VAL A 61 -2.87 -5.35 -4.34
N GLY A 62 -2.61 -4.05 -4.19
CA GLY A 62 -2.88 -3.05 -5.22
C GLY A 62 -2.18 -3.38 -6.54
N ALA A 63 -0.87 -3.68 -6.51
CA ALA A 63 -0.08 -4.05 -7.67
C ALA A 63 -0.63 -5.29 -8.39
N GLN A 64 -1.08 -6.30 -7.64
CA GLN A 64 -1.69 -7.49 -8.22
C GLN A 64 -3.02 -7.19 -8.91
N VAL A 65 -3.84 -6.31 -8.34
CA VAL A 65 -5.13 -5.91 -8.95
C VAL A 65 -4.87 -5.11 -10.21
N LEU A 66 -3.96 -4.13 -10.18
CA LEU A 66 -3.56 -3.33 -11.34
C LEU A 66 -3.08 -4.22 -12.50
N ALA A 67 -2.26 -5.23 -12.21
CA ALA A 67 -1.72 -6.14 -13.22
C ALA A 67 -2.73 -7.13 -13.80
N LYS A 68 -3.87 -7.38 -13.12
CA LYS A 68 -4.88 -8.36 -13.55
C LYS A 68 -6.13 -7.74 -14.18
N GLN A 69 -6.31 -6.42 -14.06
CA GLN A 69 -7.55 -5.74 -14.43
C GLN A 69 -7.38 -4.86 -15.68
N ASP A 70 -7.08 -5.49 -16.83
CA ASP A 70 -6.81 -4.81 -18.11
C ASP A 70 -8.02 -4.04 -18.68
N ALA A 71 -9.24 -4.49 -18.37
CA ALA A 71 -10.47 -3.85 -18.84
C ALA A 71 -10.82 -2.61 -18.01
N LEU A 72 -10.72 -2.71 -16.68
CA LEU A 72 -11.04 -1.62 -15.75
C LEU A 72 -9.93 -0.56 -15.70
N LYS A 73 -8.68 -0.96 -15.95
CA LYS A 73 -7.47 -0.13 -15.84
C LYS A 73 -7.47 0.73 -14.57
N PRO A 74 -7.56 0.10 -13.39
CA PRO A 74 -7.51 0.85 -12.15
C PRO A 74 -6.19 1.63 -12.04
N GLU A 75 -6.19 2.68 -11.23
CA GLU A 75 -5.01 3.49 -10.97
C GLU A 75 -4.91 3.84 -9.49
N GLN A 76 -3.68 3.97 -8.98
CA GLN A 76 -3.45 4.49 -7.64
C GLN A 76 -3.81 5.97 -7.60
N LYS A 77 -4.60 6.37 -6.59
CA LYS A 77 -5.08 7.75 -6.44
C LYS A 77 -4.15 8.60 -5.58
N PHE A 78 -3.82 8.13 -4.38
CA PHE A 78 -2.84 8.75 -3.49
C PHE A 78 -2.41 7.73 -2.43
N GLN A 79 -1.33 8.03 -1.72
CA GLN A 79 -0.86 7.23 -0.59
C GLN A 79 -1.55 7.69 0.70
N LEU A 80 -2.36 6.82 1.31
CA LEU A 80 -3.12 7.14 2.52
C LEU A 80 -2.23 7.20 3.78
N LEU A 81 -1.30 6.26 3.87
CA LEU A 81 -0.32 6.14 4.95
C LEU A 81 1.00 5.56 4.43
N THR A 82 2.07 5.74 5.19
CA THR A 82 3.33 5.02 5.01
C THR A 82 3.51 4.08 6.19
N SER A 83 3.69 2.79 5.92
CA SER A 83 4.06 1.79 6.92
C SER A 83 5.35 1.12 6.45
N PRO A 84 6.52 1.69 6.75
CA PRO A 84 7.79 1.11 6.32
C PRO A 84 7.94 -0.30 6.86
N SER A 85 8.48 -1.20 6.03
CA SER A 85 8.77 -2.58 6.41
C SER A 85 10.24 -2.72 6.74
N HIS A 86 10.54 -3.26 7.92
CA HIS A 86 11.91 -3.47 8.40
C HIS A 86 12.22 -4.95 8.54
N ILE A 87 13.51 -5.30 8.41
CA ILE A 87 13.98 -6.66 8.67
C ILE A 87 14.20 -6.82 10.17
N GLY A 88 13.37 -7.65 10.80
CA GLY A 88 13.49 -8.00 12.22
C GLY A 88 14.69 -8.93 12.47
N LEU A 89 15.47 -8.64 13.50
CA LEU A 89 16.64 -9.42 13.92
C LEU A 89 16.57 -9.74 15.41
N ASN A 90 17.28 -10.78 15.85
CA ASN A 90 17.50 -11.02 17.27
C ASN A 90 18.25 -9.83 17.91
N LYS A 91 17.99 -9.59 19.20
CA LYS A 91 18.71 -8.56 19.96
C LYS A 91 20.20 -8.89 20.02
N ASN A 92 21.04 -7.85 20.02
CA ASN A 92 22.51 -7.93 20.15
C ASN A 92 23.23 -8.63 18.97
N GLU A 93 22.60 -8.72 17.79
CA GLU A 93 23.20 -9.25 16.56
C GLU A 93 23.82 -8.13 15.70
N ASP A 94 24.77 -7.37 16.25
CA ASP A 94 25.30 -6.17 15.58
C ASP A 94 26.01 -6.48 14.26
N GLY A 95 26.70 -7.63 14.17
CA GLY A 95 27.35 -8.08 12.94
C GLY A 95 26.35 -8.39 11.83
N LEU A 96 25.27 -9.10 12.14
CA LEU A 96 24.21 -9.42 11.18
C LEU A 96 23.45 -8.15 10.77
N LYS A 97 23.13 -7.29 11.74
CA LYS A 97 22.48 -5.99 11.48
C LYS A 97 23.31 -5.17 10.49
N LYS A 98 24.63 -5.08 10.71
CA LYS A 98 25.52 -4.38 9.80
C LYS A 98 25.51 -4.99 8.40
N ALA A 99 25.66 -6.31 8.29
CA ALA A 99 25.68 -7.00 7.00
C ALA A 99 24.39 -6.81 6.20
N VAL A 100 23.23 -6.89 6.87
CA VAL A 100 21.91 -6.66 6.25
C VAL A 100 21.78 -5.21 5.78
N ASN A 101 22.14 -4.24 6.62
CA ASN A 101 22.07 -2.82 6.26
C ASN A 101 23.01 -2.47 5.11
N ASP A 102 24.25 -2.98 5.12
CA ASP A 102 25.21 -2.77 4.03
C ASP A 102 24.68 -3.35 2.70
N ALA A 103 24.02 -4.51 2.73
CA ALA A 103 23.43 -5.13 1.55
C ALA A 103 22.27 -4.28 0.99
N ILE A 104 21.37 -3.79 1.85
CA ILE A 104 20.27 -2.90 1.44
C ILE A 104 20.83 -1.59 0.87
N ALA A 105 21.82 -0.98 1.53
CA ALA A 105 22.47 0.25 1.07
C ALA A 105 23.12 0.06 -0.31
N LYS A 106 23.75 -1.10 -0.56
CA LYS A 106 24.28 -1.45 -1.88
C LYS A 106 23.18 -1.57 -2.92
N MET A 107 22.08 -2.26 -2.61
CA MET A 107 20.94 -2.42 -3.53
C MET A 107 20.24 -1.10 -3.86
N LEU A 108 20.26 -0.15 -2.92
CA LEU A 108 19.82 1.22 -3.15
C LEU A 108 20.74 1.96 -4.10
N ALA A 109 22.05 1.91 -3.84
CA ALA A 109 23.06 2.62 -4.63
C ALA A 109 23.18 2.07 -6.06
N ASP A 110 23.03 0.76 -6.26
CA ASP A 110 23.13 0.11 -7.58
C ASP A 110 21.78 -0.01 -8.32
N GLY A 111 20.70 0.50 -7.73
CA GLY A 111 19.36 0.56 -8.36
C GLY A 111 18.56 -0.74 -8.30
N LYS A 112 19.11 -1.86 -7.81
CA LYS A 112 18.39 -3.15 -7.76
C LYS A 112 17.16 -3.14 -6.87
N LEU A 113 17.16 -2.31 -5.83
CA LEU A 113 15.97 -2.20 -4.99
C LEU A 113 14.83 -1.49 -5.73
N ASP A 114 15.14 -0.50 -6.56
CA ASP A 114 14.17 0.15 -7.44
C ASP A 114 13.67 -0.79 -8.56
N GLU A 115 14.56 -1.57 -9.16
CA GLU A 115 14.18 -2.64 -10.10
C GLU A 115 13.19 -3.61 -9.45
N SER A 116 13.48 -4.05 -8.22
CA SER A 116 12.60 -4.95 -7.46
C SER A 116 11.23 -4.31 -7.21
N SER A 117 11.19 -3.01 -6.84
CA SER A 117 9.93 -2.27 -6.67
C SER A 117 9.12 -2.23 -7.97
N LYS A 118 9.76 -1.94 -9.10
CA LYS A 118 9.07 -1.92 -10.41
C LYS A 118 8.59 -3.30 -10.82
N THR A 119 9.36 -4.36 -10.57
CA THR A 119 8.98 -5.74 -10.90
C THR A 119 7.77 -6.20 -10.09
N TRP A 120 7.79 -6.01 -8.77
CA TRP A 120 6.81 -6.62 -7.87
C TRP A 120 5.67 -5.69 -7.47
N LEU A 121 5.96 -4.39 -7.30
CA LEU A 121 4.99 -3.38 -6.85
C LEU A 121 4.51 -2.47 -7.99
N LYS A 122 5.06 -2.62 -9.20
CA LYS A 122 4.68 -1.87 -10.42
C LYS A 122 4.81 -0.35 -10.27
N THR A 123 5.64 0.10 -9.33
CA THR A 123 5.90 1.51 -9.08
C THR A 123 7.39 1.73 -8.80
N PRO A 124 7.98 2.87 -9.19
CA PRO A 124 9.33 3.24 -8.77
C PRO A 124 9.45 3.26 -7.24
N LEU A 125 10.62 2.88 -6.74
CA LEU A 125 10.93 3.03 -5.33
C LEU A 125 10.93 4.52 -4.97
N ASN A 126 10.21 4.88 -3.91
CA ASN A 126 10.29 6.20 -3.31
C ASN A 126 11.26 6.16 -2.11
N PRO A 127 12.47 6.76 -2.20
CA PRO A 127 13.43 6.76 -1.09
C PRO A 127 12.91 7.44 0.18
N GLU A 128 11.95 8.37 0.06
CA GLU A 128 11.31 8.99 1.23
C GLU A 128 10.54 7.97 2.07
N ASN A 129 10.03 6.90 1.45
CA ASN A 129 9.31 5.83 2.15
C ASN A 129 10.28 4.87 2.89
N LEU A 130 11.59 5.05 2.75
CA LEU A 130 12.62 4.27 3.44
C LEU A 130 13.22 4.99 4.65
N LYS A 131 12.82 6.25 4.87
CA LYS A 131 13.25 7.02 6.04
C LYS A 131 12.43 6.60 7.25
N ASP A 132 13.09 6.53 8.39
CA ASP A 132 12.44 6.41 9.70
C ASP A 132 11.83 7.74 10.13
#